data_AF-A0A2U1NNG7-F1
#
_entry.id   AF-A0A2U1NNG7-F1
#
_cell.length_a   1.000
_cell.length_b   1.000
_cell.length_c   1.000
_cell.angle_alpha   90.00
_cell.angle_beta   90.00
_cell.angle_gamma   90.00
#
_symmetry.space_group_name_H-M   'P 1'
#
loop_
_entity.id
_entity.type
_entity.pdbx_description
1 polymer ?
#
loop_
_entity_poly.entity_id
_entity_poly.type
_entity_poly.pdbx_seq_one_letter_code
_entity_poly.pdbx_strand_id
1 'polypeptide(L)'
;MVCCRGENSPSVFTIHGLWPDYNDGTWPSCCSGPEFDANEISTLQDTLDKYWPTLSCSKSSTCHNKKGVFWAHEWEKHGTCAAPVTGDEYNYFITTINLYFTYNVTGVLFEAGYVPSNSEKYPGGGIISALENAFHATPQIICLNGALEEVRLCLTKDFKFRDCVGASDCPDYVSLPEWASSDSITAAGRLFPGHQSF
;
A
#
# COMPACT_ATOMS: atom_id res chain seq x y z
N MET A 1 2.87 15.53 12.25
CA MET A 1 3.26 14.45 11.32
C MET A 1 4.56 13.86 11.82
N VAL A 2 4.47 12.66 12.40
CA VAL A 2 5.61 11.90 12.87
C VAL A 2 6.10 11.10 11.68
N CYS A 3 7.32 11.38 11.22
CA CYS A 3 7.86 10.82 9.99
C CYS A 3 8.33 9.35 10.11
N CYS A 4 8.36 8.83 11.33
CA CYS A 4 8.66 7.43 11.65
C CYS A 4 7.61 6.96 12.64
N ARG A 5 6.67 6.14 12.18
CA ARG A 5 5.58 5.54 12.98
C ARG A 5 6.09 5.21 14.40
N GLY A 6 5.41 5.72 15.44
CA GLY A 6 5.86 5.60 16.84
C GLY A 6 5.91 4.15 17.33
N GLU A 7 6.52 3.89 18.49
CA GLU A 7 6.76 2.57 19.08
C GLU A 7 5.52 1.65 19.22
N ASN A 8 4.30 2.21 19.10
CA ASN A 8 3.02 1.48 19.20
C ASN A 8 2.35 1.19 17.85
N SER A 9 3.14 1.18 16.77
CA SER A 9 2.61 0.96 15.43
C SER A 9 2.31 -0.51 15.20
N PRO A 10 1.10 -0.88 14.74
CA PRO A 10 0.77 -2.28 14.52
C PRO A 10 1.68 -2.86 13.42
N SER A 11 2.22 -4.06 13.69
CA SER A 11 3.01 -4.87 12.75
C SER A 11 2.13 -5.45 11.65
N VAL A 12 1.51 -4.56 10.88
CA VAL A 12 0.56 -4.86 9.82
C VAL A 12 1.00 -4.13 8.55
N PHE A 13 0.58 -4.66 7.41
CA PHE A 13 0.67 -3.93 6.15
C PHE A 13 -0.13 -2.62 6.26
N THR A 14 0.37 -1.53 5.68
CA THR A 14 -0.34 -0.25 5.59
C THR A 14 -0.67 0.07 4.15
N ILE A 15 -1.71 0.86 3.93
CA ILE A 15 -2.11 1.32 2.60
C ILE A 15 -0.99 2.14 1.97
N HIS A 16 -0.70 1.86 0.71
CA HIS A 16 0.10 2.74 -0.15
C HIS A 16 -0.82 3.54 -1.07
N GLY A 17 -1.70 2.87 -1.82
CA GLY A 17 -2.71 3.56 -2.61
C GLY A 17 -3.67 2.66 -3.39
N LEU A 18 -4.61 3.31 -4.07
CA LEU A 18 -5.55 2.72 -5.03
C LEU A 18 -5.27 3.36 -6.39
N TRP A 19 -4.80 2.60 -7.36
CA TRP A 19 -4.26 3.15 -8.60
C TRP A 19 -5.04 2.66 -9.82
N PRO A 20 -5.74 3.57 -10.52
CA PRO A 20 -6.26 3.25 -11.84
C PRO A 20 -5.13 2.85 -12.78
N ASP A 21 -5.30 1.73 -13.47
CA ASP A 21 -4.32 1.16 -14.40
C ASP A 21 -5.00 0.70 -15.70
N TYR A 22 -4.25 0.62 -16.79
CA TYR A 22 -4.72 0.04 -18.06
C TYR A 22 -4.23 -1.40 -18.22
N ASN A 23 -4.96 -2.18 -19.01
CA ASN A 23 -4.63 -3.60 -19.25
C ASN A 23 -3.31 -3.81 -20.02
N ASP A 24 -2.71 -2.75 -20.58
CA ASP A 24 -1.43 -2.81 -21.26
C ASP A 24 -0.22 -2.57 -20.33
N GLY A 25 -0.47 -2.40 -19.02
CA GLY A 25 0.54 -2.14 -18.00
C GLY A 25 0.98 -0.67 -17.91
N THR A 26 0.32 0.23 -18.65
CA THR A 26 0.48 1.68 -18.49
C THR A 26 -0.66 2.24 -17.63
N TRP A 27 -0.42 3.33 -16.91
CA TRP A 27 -1.43 3.92 -16.03
C TRP A 27 -1.69 5.41 -16.37
N PRO A 28 -2.93 5.90 -16.21
CA PRO A 28 -3.19 7.32 -16.19
C PRO A 28 -2.53 7.97 -14.96
N SER A 29 -2.09 9.22 -15.09
CA SER A 29 -1.58 9.98 -13.95
C SER A 29 -1.86 11.47 -14.09
N CYS A 30 -2.04 12.16 -12.97
CA CYS A 30 -2.29 13.60 -12.91
C CYS A 30 -3.46 14.03 -13.83
N CYS A 31 -4.60 13.35 -13.69
CA CYS A 31 -5.80 13.67 -14.46
C CYS A 31 -6.40 15.00 -13.99
N SER A 32 -7.25 15.61 -14.83
CA SER A 32 -7.95 16.83 -14.45
C SER A 32 -8.92 16.58 -13.30
N GLY A 33 -8.83 17.40 -12.25
CA GLY A 33 -9.65 17.30 -11.04
C GLY A 33 -9.31 18.41 -10.05
N PRO A 34 -10.00 18.48 -8.89
CA PRO A 34 -9.67 19.42 -7.84
C PRO A 34 -8.31 19.08 -7.20
N GLU A 35 -7.61 20.10 -6.71
CA GLU A 35 -6.44 19.90 -5.86
C GLU A 35 -6.86 19.27 -4.53
N PHE A 36 -5.92 18.62 -3.84
CA PHE A 36 -6.17 17.99 -2.55
C PHE A 36 -6.63 19.01 -1.50
N ASP A 37 -7.74 18.73 -0.80
CA ASP A 37 -8.22 19.50 0.34
C ASP A 37 -8.38 18.62 1.59
N ALA A 38 -7.47 18.80 2.55
CA ALA A 38 -7.48 18.06 3.81
C ALA A 38 -8.79 18.17 4.61
N ASN A 39 -9.62 19.20 4.38
CA ASN A 39 -10.92 19.32 5.04
C ASN A 39 -11.91 18.24 4.59
N GLU A 40 -11.85 17.84 3.31
CA GLU A 40 -12.72 16.81 2.73
C GLU A 40 -12.55 15.48 3.45
N ILE A 41 -11.33 15.17 3.90
CA ILE A 41 -10.99 13.91 4.58
C ILE A 41 -10.77 14.05 6.09
N SER A 42 -11.11 15.20 6.67
CA SER A 42 -10.88 15.48 8.09
C SER A 42 -11.49 14.45 9.04
N THR A 43 -12.64 13.86 8.66
CA THR A 43 -13.31 12.80 9.43
C THR A 43 -12.61 11.43 9.35
N LEU A 44 -11.69 11.25 8.41
CA LEU A 44 -10.91 10.02 8.20
C LEU A 44 -9.52 10.07 8.82
N GLN A 45 -9.13 11.22 9.40
CA GLN A 45 -7.76 11.54 9.82
C GLN A 45 -7.13 10.45 10.70
N ASP A 46 -7.80 10.02 11.78
CA ASP A 46 -7.26 9.00 12.69
C ASP A 46 -7.03 7.65 12.00
N THR A 47 -7.89 7.30 11.04
CA THR A 47 -7.76 6.04 10.28
C THR A 47 -6.61 6.16 9.29
N LEU A 48 -6.48 7.29 8.60
CA LEU A 48 -5.39 7.55 7.67
C LEU A 48 -4.03 7.59 8.38
N ASP A 49 -3.92 8.28 9.52
CA ASP A 49 -2.69 8.33 10.31
C ASP A 49 -2.25 6.93 10.78
N LYS A 50 -3.21 6.05 11.05
CA LYS A 50 -2.91 4.70 11.54
C LYS A 50 -2.62 3.71 10.43
N TYR A 51 -3.40 3.71 9.35
CA TYR A 51 -3.40 2.66 8.33
C TYR A 51 -2.91 3.11 6.96
N TRP A 52 -2.77 4.42 6.72
CA TRP A 52 -2.17 5.00 5.52
C TRP A 52 -1.08 6.04 5.86
N PRO A 53 -0.13 5.75 6.78
CA PRO A 53 0.89 6.71 7.18
C PRO A 53 1.90 6.97 6.07
N THR A 54 2.58 8.11 6.14
CA THR A 54 3.85 8.29 5.44
C THR A 54 4.98 7.61 6.22
N LEU A 55 5.83 6.84 5.53
CA LEU A 55 7.10 6.33 6.07
C LEU A 55 8.30 7.21 5.67
N SER A 56 8.04 8.29 4.95
CA SER A 56 9.05 9.25 4.51
C SER A 56 9.04 10.52 5.37
N CYS A 57 10.23 10.99 5.73
CA CYS A 57 10.43 12.30 6.36
C CYS A 57 10.34 13.48 5.39
N SER A 58 10.33 13.21 4.08
CA SER A 58 10.29 14.25 3.05
C SER A 58 8.87 14.38 2.48
N LYS A 59 8.49 15.61 2.13
CA LYS A 59 7.24 15.86 1.39
C LYS A 59 7.24 15.09 0.07
N SER A 60 6.11 14.49 -0.25
CA SER A 60 5.91 13.77 -1.50
C SER A 60 5.78 14.73 -2.66
N SER A 61 6.24 14.33 -3.84
CA SER A 61 6.04 15.09 -5.07
C SER A 61 4.61 14.90 -5.54
N THR A 62 3.81 15.94 -5.64
CA THR A 62 2.48 15.82 -6.26
C THR A 62 2.57 16.18 -7.75
N CYS A 63 1.45 16.49 -8.41
CA CYS A 63 1.45 16.86 -9.81
C CYS A 63 2.13 18.22 -10.04
N HIS A 64 2.64 18.43 -11.27
CA HIS A 64 3.29 19.68 -11.68
C HIS A 64 4.44 20.16 -10.79
N ASN A 65 5.24 19.23 -10.24
CA ASN A 65 6.39 19.51 -9.37
C ASN A 65 6.05 20.21 -8.04
N LYS A 66 4.78 20.17 -7.61
CA LYS A 66 4.38 20.61 -6.28
C LYS A 66 4.82 19.59 -5.20
N LYS A 67 4.82 20.04 -3.94
CA LYS A 67 5.17 19.22 -2.78
C LYS A 67 4.05 19.24 -1.76
N GLY A 68 3.59 18.07 -1.37
CA GLY A 68 2.46 17.89 -0.47
C GLY A 68 2.71 16.81 0.58
N VAL A 69 1.70 16.60 1.42
CA VAL A 69 1.63 15.41 2.27
C VAL A 69 1.40 14.17 1.40
N PHE A 70 1.63 12.98 1.94
CA PHE A 70 1.54 11.75 1.16
C PHE A 70 0.15 11.54 0.54
N TRP A 71 -0.93 11.84 1.27
CA TRP A 71 -2.30 11.75 0.73
C TRP A 71 -2.55 12.71 -0.43
N ALA A 72 -1.94 13.90 -0.43
CA ALA A 72 -2.03 14.81 -1.57
C ALA A 72 -1.37 14.22 -2.83
N HIS A 73 -0.28 13.45 -2.66
CA HIS A 73 0.33 12.73 -3.77
C HIS A 73 -0.62 11.67 -4.33
N GLU A 74 -1.16 10.82 -3.47
CA GLU A 74 -2.07 9.74 -3.87
C GLU A 74 -3.34 10.28 -4.54
N TRP A 75 -3.94 11.33 -4.00
CA TRP A 75 -5.11 11.96 -4.62
C TRP A 75 -4.77 12.61 -5.96
N GLU A 76 -3.84 13.57 -5.99
CA GLU A 76 -3.61 14.37 -7.19
C GLU A 76 -3.09 13.52 -8.36
N LYS A 77 -2.20 12.56 -8.08
CA LYS A 77 -1.58 11.72 -9.10
C LYS A 77 -2.46 10.56 -9.54
N HIS A 78 -3.19 9.92 -8.62
CA HIS A 78 -3.91 8.67 -8.89
C HIS A 78 -5.42 8.82 -8.68
N GLY A 79 -5.86 9.39 -7.56
CA GLY A 79 -7.28 9.56 -7.25
C GLY A 79 -8.07 10.41 -8.25
N THR A 80 -7.48 11.48 -8.79
CA THR A 80 -8.08 12.28 -9.86
C THR A 80 -8.39 11.46 -11.13
N CYS A 81 -7.67 10.36 -11.35
CA CYS A 81 -7.88 9.45 -12.48
C CYS A 81 -8.90 8.35 -12.20
N ALA A 82 -9.37 8.20 -10.95
CA ALA A 82 -10.31 7.16 -10.56
C ALA A 82 -11.79 7.55 -10.82
N ALA A 83 -12.06 8.80 -11.19
CA ALA A 83 -13.40 9.22 -11.60
C ALA A 83 -13.85 8.52 -12.90
N PRO A 84 -15.12 8.11 -13.03
CA PRO A 84 -16.22 8.29 -12.08
C PRO A 84 -16.35 7.15 -11.06
N VAL A 85 -15.43 6.19 -11.01
CA VAL A 85 -15.54 4.97 -10.18
C VAL A 85 -15.56 5.31 -8.69
N THR A 86 -14.60 6.09 -8.21
CA THR A 86 -14.61 6.59 -6.83
C THR A 86 -15.26 7.97 -6.71
N GLY A 87 -15.40 8.73 -7.80
CA GLY A 87 -16.01 10.05 -7.77
C GLY A 87 -15.08 11.13 -7.23
N ASP A 88 -15.31 11.58 -5.99
CA ASP A 88 -14.59 12.70 -5.35
C ASP A 88 -13.48 12.25 -4.38
N GLU A 89 -12.80 13.24 -3.77
CA GLU A 89 -11.67 13.03 -2.85
C GLU A 89 -12.07 12.16 -1.66
N TYR A 90 -13.15 12.53 -0.95
CA TYR A 90 -13.63 11.77 0.20
C TYR A 90 -13.92 10.31 -0.17
N ASN A 91 -14.65 10.09 -1.28
CA ASN A 91 -15.02 8.76 -1.73
C ASN A 91 -13.81 7.93 -2.18
N TYR A 92 -12.77 8.53 -2.76
CA TYR A 92 -11.52 7.83 -3.06
C TYR A 92 -10.83 7.29 -1.79
N PHE A 93 -10.70 8.12 -0.76
CA PHE A 93 -10.05 7.70 0.48
C PHE A 93 -10.88 6.67 1.26
N ILE A 94 -12.18 6.91 1.47
CA ILE A 94 -13.03 5.96 2.21
C ILE A 94 -13.18 4.62 1.47
N THR A 95 -13.24 4.63 0.13
CA THR A 95 -13.25 3.40 -0.66
C THR A 95 -11.97 2.61 -0.44
N THR A 96 -10.81 3.25 -0.54
CA THR A 96 -9.52 2.58 -0.34
C THR A 96 -9.38 2.02 1.07
N ILE A 97 -9.81 2.77 2.09
CA ILE A 97 -9.84 2.31 3.48
C ILE A 97 -10.75 1.08 3.63
N ASN A 98 -11.94 1.10 3.03
CA ASN A 98 -12.87 -0.03 3.08
C ASN A 98 -12.30 -1.28 2.40
N LEU A 99 -11.64 -1.12 1.24
CA LEU A 99 -10.96 -2.22 0.55
C LEU A 99 -9.86 -2.82 1.43
N TYR A 100 -9.04 -1.98 2.08
CA TYR A 100 -7.98 -2.40 2.98
C TYR A 100 -8.50 -3.26 4.14
N PHE A 101 -9.57 -2.82 4.82
CA PHE A 101 -10.13 -3.59 5.94
C PHE A 101 -10.89 -4.84 5.49
N THR A 102 -11.53 -4.80 4.32
CA THR A 102 -12.24 -5.95 3.75
C THR A 102 -11.26 -7.04 3.30
N TYR A 103 -10.16 -6.64 2.66
CA TYR A 103 -9.18 -7.53 2.06
C TYR A 103 -7.91 -7.56 2.91
N ASN A 104 -8.01 -8.18 4.09
CA ASN A 104 -6.95 -8.16 5.10
C ASN A 104 -5.75 -9.05 4.73
N VAL A 105 -4.81 -8.51 3.94
CA VAL A 105 -3.56 -9.17 3.54
C VAL A 105 -2.76 -9.65 4.75
N THR A 106 -2.68 -8.82 5.80
CA THR A 106 -1.90 -9.17 7.00
C THR A 106 -2.45 -10.42 7.68
N GLY A 107 -3.77 -10.47 7.87
CA GLY A 107 -4.45 -11.61 8.47
C GLY A 107 -4.21 -12.89 7.66
N VAL A 108 -4.41 -12.83 6.34
CA VAL A 108 -4.21 -13.98 5.44
C VAL A 108 -2.78 -14.53 5.54
N LEU A 109 -1.77 -13.65 5.50
CA LEU A 109 -0.37 -14.08 5.58
C LEU A 109 -0.04 -14.70 6.94
N PHE A 110 -0.52 -14.10 8.03
CA PHE A 110 -0.24 -14.58 9.38
C PHE A 110 -0.91 -15.92 9.66
N GLU A 111 -2.16 -16.11 9.22
CA GLU A 111 -2.88 -17.38 9.32
C GLU A 111 -2.19 -18.50 8.53
N ALA A 112 -1.56 -18.15 7.40
CA ALA A 112 -0.76 -19.08 6.60
C ALA A 112 0.68 -19.29 7.14
N GLY A 113 1.05 -18.65 8.24
CA GLY A 113 2.37 -18.79 8.89
C GLY A 113 3.46 -17.87 8.36
N TYR A 114 3.14 -16.93 7.46
CA TYR A 114 4.06 -15.91 6.96
C TYR A 114 4.06 -14.70 7.90
N VAL A 115 4.71 -14.86 9.05
CA VAL A 115 4.80 -13.83 10.09
C VAL A 115 6.14 -13.07 10.02
N PRO A 116 6.23 -11.84 10.55
CA PRO A 116 7.49 -11.11 10.59
C PRO A 116 8.57 -11.88 11.37
N SER A 117 9.78 -11.93 10.82
CA SER A 117 10.96 -12.56 11.42
C SER A 117 12.24 -11.95 10.84
N ASN A 118 13.22 -11.69 11.70
CA ASN A 118 14.55 -11.23 11.30
C ASN A 118 15.51 -12.38 10.92
N SER A 119 15.12 -13.63 11.16
CA SER A 119 15.95 -14.82 10.85
C SER A 119 15.38 -15.66 9.71
N GLU A 120 14.05 -15.72 9.59
CA GLU A 120 13.39 -16.59 8.63
C GLU A 120 13.25 -15.95 7.25
N LYS A 121 13.28 -16.79 6.22
CA LYS A 121 12.91 -16.42 4.85
C LYS A 121 11.85 -17.38 4.35
N TYR A 122 10.89 -16.85 3.61
CA TYR A 122 9.74 -17.58 3.13
C TYR A 122 9.81 -17.77 1.62
N PRO A 123 9.34 -18.90 1.08
CA PRO A 123 9.22 -19.06 -0.36
C PRO A 123 8.22 -18.03 -0.92
N GLY A 124 8.66 -17.17 -1.84
CA GLY A 124 7.82 -16.13 -2.45
C GLY A 124 6.58 -16.70 -3.15
N GLY A 125 6.73 -17.85 -3.81
CA GLY A 125 5.60 -18.58 -4.41
C GLY A 125 4.57 -19.07 -3.38
N GLY A 126 4.99 -19.33 -2.13
CA GLY A 126 4.09 -19.67 -1.04
C GLY A 126 3.24 -18.48 -0.57
N ILE A 127 3.84 -17.29 -0.49
CA ILE A 127 3.15 -16.03 -0.18
C ILE A 127 2.08 -15.75 -1.25
N ILE A 128 2.47 -15.87 -2.54
CA ILE A 128 1.54 -15.73 -3.68
C ILE A 128 0.38 -16.73 -3.54
N SER A 129 0.69 -18.02 -3.33
CA SER A 129 -0.32 -19.07 -3.21
C SER A 129 -1.29 -18.84 -2.05
N ALA A 130 -0.82 -18.34 -0.90
CA ALA A 130 -1.68 -18.05 0.24
C ALA A 130 -2.69 -16.92 -0.06
N LEU A 131 -2.23 -15.86 -0.73
CA LEU A 131 -3.07 -14.75 -1.15
C LEU A 131 -4.03 -15.15 -2.27
N GLU A 132 -3.58 -15.96 -3.24
CA GLU A 132 -4.42 -16.53 -4.30
C GLU A 132 -5.55 -17.39 -3.73
N ASN A 133 -5.24 -18.22 -2.73
CA ASN A 133 -6.26 -19.06 -2.09
C ASN A 133 -7.29 -18.23 -1.32
N ALA A 134 -6.88 -17.12 -0.73
CA ALA A 134 -7.77 -16.24 0.04
C ALA A 134 -8.64 -15.33 -0.83
N PHE A 135 -8.08 -14.80 -1.92
CA PHE A 135 -8.72 -13.78 -2.75
C PHE A 135 -9.18 -14.28 -4.12
N HIS A 136 -8.86 -15.53 -4.46
CA HIS A 136 -9.21 -16.18 -5.73
C HIS A 136 -8.73 -15.43 -6.98
N ALA A 137 -7.61 -14.71 -6.84
CA ALA A 137 -6.92 -14.01 -7.93
C ALA A 137 -5.42 -13.91 -7.64
N THR A 138 -4.61 -13.91 -8.70
CA THR A 138 -3.15 -13.78 -8.60
C THR A 138 -2.75 -12.36 -8.22
N PRO A 139 -2.13 -12.14 -7.04
CA PRO A 139 -1.60 -10.84 -6.65
C PRO A 139 -0.25 -10.58 -7.32
N GLN A 140 0.23 -9.35 -7.22
CA GLN A 140 1.63 -9.02 -7.47
C GLN A 140 2.35 -8.75 -6.15
N ILE A 141 3.55 -9.31 -5.96
CA ILE A 141 4.43 -8.98 -4.84
C ILE A 141 5.67 -8.25 -5.35
N ILE A 142 6.06 -7.20 -4.63
CA ILE A 142 7.25 -6.38 -4.91
C ILE A 142 8.21 -6.49 -3.74
N CYS A 143 9.47 -6.75 -4.04
CA CYS A 143 10.52 -6.86 -3.06
C CYS A 143 11.58 -5.78 -3.23
N LEU A 144 12.12 -5.31 -2.11
CA LEU A 144 13.29 -4.43 -2.08
C LEU A 144 14.38 -5.08 -1.23
N ASN A 145 15.56 -5.24 -1.82
CA ASN A 145 16.71 -5.90 -1.19
C ASN A 145 16.37 -7.31 -0.65
N GLY A 146 15.45 -8.02 -1.32
CA GLY A 146 14.99 -9.36 -0.94
C GLY A 146 13.98 -9.40 0.21
N ALA A 147 13.56 -8.25 0.76
CA ALA A 147 12.43 -8.16 1.66
C ALA A 147 11.14 -7.86 0.89
N LEU A 148 10.03 -8.48 1.29
CA LEU A 148 8.71 -8.11 0.79
C LEU A 148 8.51 -6.64 1.15
N GLU A 149 8.12 -5.80 0.20
CA GLU A 149 7.86 -4.37 0.42
C GLU A 149 6.39 -4.04 0.14
N GLU A 150 5.80 -4.65 -0.89
CA GLU A 150 4.43 -4.34 -1.30
C GLU A 150 3.70 -5.59 -1.81
N VAL A 151 2.43 -5.71 -1.44
CA VAL A 151 1.46 -6.66 -1.97
C VAL A 151 0.37 -5.85 -2.70
N ARG A 152 0.17 -6.16 -3.98
CA ARG A 152 -0.85 -5.52 -4.82
C ARG A 152 -1.97 -6.50 -5.12
N LEU A 153 -3.19 -6.07 -4.82
CA LEU A 153 -4.41 -6.80 -5.12
C LEU A 153 -5.14 -6.10 -6.27
N CYS A 154 -5.17 -6.70 -7.46
CA CYS A 154 -5.77 -6.03 -8.60
C CYS A 154 -7.27 -6.22 -8.64
N LEU A 155 -7.98 -5.12 -8.90
CA LEU A 155 -9.44 -5.07 -8.89
C LEU A 155 -10.00 -4.62 -10.24
N THR A 156 -11.20 -5.09 -10.56
CA THR A 156 -12.04 -4.50 -11.60
C THR A 156 -12.65 -3.18 -11.12
N LYS A 157 -13.26 -2.42 -12.02
CA LYS A 157 -13.91 -1.13 -11.68
C LYS A 157 -15.11 -1.27 -10.74
N ASP A 158 -15.65 -2.47 -10.58
CA ASP A 158 -16.67 -2.81 -9.58
C ASP A 158 -16.06 -3.46 -8.31
N PHE A 159 -14.76 -3.27 -8.09
CA PHE A 159 -13.99 -3.70 -6.92
C PHE A 159 -13.99 -5.22 -6.67
N LYS A 160 -14.12 -6.01 -7.73
CA LYS A 160 -13.95 -7.47 -7.68
C LYS A 160 -12.53 -7.85 -8.02
N PHE A 161 -12.04 -8.92 -7.41
CA PHE A 161 -10.72 -9.44 -7.71
C PHE A 161 -10.56 -9.83 -9.18
N ARG A 162 -9.38 -9.55 -9.71
CA ARG A 162 -8.87 -10.01 -11.00
C ARG A 162 -7.39 -10.29 -10.86
N ASP A 163 -6.86 -11.13 -11.74
CA ASP A 163 -5.42 -11.35 -11.78
C ASP A 163 -4.69 -10.06 -12.13
N CYS A 164 -3.61 -9.79 -11.40
CA CYS A 164 -2.69 -8.72 -11.71
C CYS A 164 -1.95 -8.98 -13.01
N VAL A 165 -1.70 -7.92 -13.77
CA VAL A 165 -0.89 -7.98 -14.99
C VAL A 165 0.55 -7.66 -14.64
N GLY A 166 1.48 -8.52 -15.06
CA GLY A 166 2.91 -8.38 -14.79
C GLY A 166 3.45 -9.42 -13.84
N ALA A 167 4.78 -9.56 -13.80
CA ALA A 167 5.44 -10.50 -12.91
C ALA A 167 5.66 -9.86 -11.53
N SER A 168 5.66 -10.71 -10.50
CA SER A 168 6.21 -10.35 -9.19
C SER A 168 7.71 -10.13 -9.29
N ASP A 169 8.22 -9.08 -8.66
CA ASP A 169 9.65 -8.73 -8.65
C ASP A 169 10.26 -9.11 -7.30
N CYS A 170 10.45 -10.42 -7.10
CA CYS A 170 10.95 -10.99 -5.85
C CYS A 170 11.87 -12.18 -6.11
N PRO A 171 12.89 -12.40 -5.26
CA PRO A 171 13.65 -13.65 -5.26
C PRO A 171 12.79 -14.85 -4.81
N ASP A 172 13.27 -16.06 -5.05
CA ASP A 172 12.60 -17.31 -4.64
C ASP A 172 12.28 -17.34 -3.13
N TYR A 173 13.17 -16.76 -2.32
CA TYR A 173 13.01 -16.65 -0.86
C TYR A 173 13.05 -15.20 -0.41
N VAL A 174 12.00 -14.78 0.27
CA VAL A 174 11.70 -13.40 0.65
C VAL A 174 11.74 -13.27 2.16
N SER A 175 12.34 -12.19 2.68
CA SER A 175 12.27 -11.86 4.12
C SER A 175 11.06 -10.98 4.43
N LEU A 176 10.44 -11.19 5.58
CA LEU A 176 9.44 -10.29 6.16
C LEU A 176 10.02 -9.78 7.49
N PRO A 177 10.84 -8.72 7.50
CA PRO A 177 11.54 -8.32 8.72
C PRO A 177 10.58 -7.83 9.80
N GLU A 178 10.96 -8.02 11.06
CA GLU A 178 10.19 -7.46 12.18
C GLU A 178 10.31 -5.92 12.19
N TRP A 179 9.47 -5.27 13.00
CA TRP A 179 9.65 -3.87 13.33
C TRP A 179 10.86 -3.71 14.27
N ALA A 180 11.73 -2.72 14.08
CA ALA A 180 12.65 -2.30 15.14
C ALA A 180 12.39 -0.86 15.54
N SER A 181 12.51 -0.66 16.85
CA SER A 181 12.33 0.63 17.51
C SER A 181 13.41 1.62 17.09
N SER A 182 13.04 2.90 17.16
CA SER A 182 13.84 4.06 16.76
C SER A 182 15.22 4.17 17.44
N ASP A 183 15.47 3.44 18.53
CA ASP A 183 16.72 3.50 19.30
C ASP A 183 17.91 2.83 18.59
N SER A 184 17.68 2.15 17.46
CA SER A 184 18.71 1.44 16.69
C SER A 184 18.99 2.05 15.32
N ILE A 185 18.39 3.19 14.97
CA ILE A 185 18.50 3.79 13.63
C ILE A 185 19.76 4.67 13.53
N THR A 186 20.92 4.04 13.42
CA THR A 186 22.02 4.61 12.63
C THR A 186 21.75 4.29 11.16
N ALA A 187 21.58 5.32 10.33
CA ALA A 187 21.57 5.31 8.86
C ALA A 187 21.33 3.95 8.16
N ALA A 188 20.15 3.80 7.54
CA ALA A 188 19.76 2.73 6.58
C ALA A 188 19.07 1.45 7.11
N GLY A 189 18.55 1.42 8.33
CA GLY A 189 17.64 0.36 8.80
C GLY A 189 16.17 0.75 8.64
N ARG A 190 15.52 0.45 7.51
CA ARG A 190 14.06 0.50 7.39
C ARG A 190 13.48 -0.80 7.94
N LEU A 191 12.72 -0.73 9.02
CA LEU A 191 11.99 -1.87 9.57
C LEU A 191 10.51 -1.75 9.22
N PHE A 192 9.92 -2.88 8.89
CA PHE A 192 8.77 -3.02 7.99
C PHE A 192 7.45 -2.54 8.58
N PRO A 193 6.67 -1.79 7.80
CA PRO A 193 5.30 -2.19 7.52
C PRO A 193 5.15 -2.24 6.01
N GLY A 194 4.92 -3.43 5.47
CA GLY A 194 4.70 -3.59 4.04
C GLY A 194 3.52 -2.78 3.58
N HIS A 195 3.50 -2.56 2.29
CA HIS A 195 2.45 -1.82 1.65
C HIS A 195 1.39 -2.75 1.08
N GLN A 196 0.13 -2.41 1.30
CA GLN A 196 -1.00 -2.99 0.59
C GLN A 196 -1.51 -1.95 -0.42
N SER A 197 -1.58 -2.34 -1.68
CA SER A 197 -2.06 -1.49 -2.77
C SER A 197 -3.15 -2.19 -3.57
N PHE A 198 -3.94 -1.39 -4.28
CA PHE A 198 -5.07 -1.82 -5.11
C PHE A 198 -5.00 -1.24 -6.52
#